data_AF-A0A6B0SFH8-F1
#
_entry.id   AF-A0A6B0SFH8-F1
#
_cell.length_a   1.000
_cell.length_b   1.000
_cell.length_c   1.000
_cell.angle_alpha   90.00
_cell.angle_beta   90.00
_cell.angle_gamma   90.00
#
_symmetry.space_group_name_H-M   'P 1'
#
loop_
_entity.id
_entity.type
_entity.pdbx_description
1 polymer ?
#
loop_
_entity_poly.entity_id
_entity_poly.type
_entity_poly.pdbx_seq_one_letter_code
_entity_poly.pdbx_strand_id
1 'polypeptide(L)'
;MKKISFEIPDRDERGVSPVIGVILMVAITVILAAVIASFVLGFGDSVQENVQAGASISSNSDGSATVTWVSEGTANKLNVTISGEDSSEITDVGGTADISTSGPDVSVSSTGTYTVIVKAIGDDSTTVVAQKEVDIDA
;
A
#
# COMPACT_ATOMS: atom_id res chain seq x y z
N MET A 1 -37.43 11.20 -78.62
CA MET A 1 -36.31 10.68 -77.80
C MET A 1 -36.68 10.90 -76.33
N LYS A 2 -36.88 9.83 -75.55
CA LYS A 2 -37.30 9.90 -74.15
C LYS A 2 -36.04 9.79 -73.28
N LYS A 3 -35.66 10.85 -72.57
CA LYS A 3 -34.54 10.80 -71.62
C LYS A 3 -34.99 10.04 -70.38
N ILE A 4 -34.29 8.96 -70.07
CA ILE A 4 -34.43 8.21 -68.84
C ILE A 4 -33.43 8.84 -67.85
N SER A 5 -33.93 9.42 -66.77
CA SER A 5 -33.09 9.92 -65.68
C SER A 5 -32.93 8.80 -64.66
N PHE A 6 -31.68 8.48 -64.32
CA PHE A 6 -31.34 7.51 -63.28
C PHE A 6 -30.84 8.29 -62.07
N GLU A 7 -31.70 8.47 -61.06
CA GLU A 7 -31.29 8.97 -59.76
C GLU A 7 -30.63 7.82 -59.00
N ILE A 8 -29.39 8.04 -58.54
CA ILE A 8 -28.65 7.09 -57.72
C ILE A 8 -29.15 7.26 -56.28
N PRO A 9 -29.72 6.23 -55.64
CA PRO A 9 -30.16 6.37 -54.25
C PRO A 9 -28.93 6.50 -53.33
N ASP A 10 -28.95 7.51 -52.46
CA ASP A 10 -27.93 7.75 -51.45
C ASP A 10 -27.76 6.53 -50.54
N ARG A 11 -26.51 6.07 -50.40
CA ARG A 11 -26.17 4.80 -49.73
C ARG A 11 -26.12 4.89 -48.20
N ASP A 12 -26.36 6.09 -47.64
CA ASP A 12 -26.14 6.40 -46.24
C ASP A 12 -27.36 6.12 -45.34
N GLU A 13 -28.51 5.76 -45.91
CA GLU A 13 -29.76 5.48 -45.19
C GLU A 13 -30.02 3.98 -44.97
N ARG A 14 -28.99 3.13 -45.03
CA ARG A 14 -29.12 1.72 -44.63
C ARG A 14 -29.15 1.62 -43.11
N GLY A 15 -30.31 1.91 -42.53
CA GLY A 15 -30.63 1.61 -41.14
C GLY A 15 -30.34 0.14 -40.83
N VAL A 16 -29.65 -0.09 -39.71
CA VAL A 16 -29.34 -1.43 -39.25
C VAL A 16 -30.65 -2.20 -39.05
N SER A 17 -30.76 -3.43 -39.57
CA SER A 17 -31.99 -4.21 -39.36
C SER A 17 -32.23 -4.44 -37.86
N PRO A 18 -33.49 -4.52 -37.39
CA PRO A 18 -33.79 -4.67 -35.96
C PRO A 18 -33.02 -5.80 -35.27
N VAL A 19 -32.82 -6.91 -35.97
CA VAL A 19 -32.09 -8.08 -35.44
C VAL A 19 -30.58 -7.83 -35.40
N ILE A 20 -30.01 -7.25 -36.46
CA ILE A 20 -28.57 -6.96 -36.52
C ILE A 20 -28.21 -5.86 -35.52
N GLY A 21 -29.07 -4.86 -35.33
CA GLY A 21 -28.88 -3.81 -34.33
C GLY A 21 -28.78 -4.37 -32.91
N VAL A 22 -29.65 -5.33 -32.57
CA VAL A 22 -29.61 -6.00 -31.25
C VAL A 22 -28.32 -6.79 -31.09
N ILE A 23 -27.90 -7.56 -32.10
CA ILE A 23 -26.65 -8.34 -32.02
C ILE A 23 -25.44 -7.40 -31.83
N LEU A 24 -25.38 -6.28 -32.56
CA LEU A 24 -24.28 -5.32 -32.44
C LEU A 24 -24.28 -4.62 -31.08
N MET A 25 -25.44 -4.23 -30.57
CA MET A 25 -25.57 -3.63 -29.24
C MET A 25 -25.12 -4.58 -28.14
N VAL A 26 -25.55 -5.84 -28.20
CA VAL A 26 -25.17 -6.87 -27.24
C VAL A 26 -23.68 -7.19 -27.35
N ALA A 27 -23.13 -7.33 -28.56
CA ALA A 27 -21.72 -7.65 -28.75
C ALA A 27 -20.79 -6.62 -28.12
N ILE A 28 -21.03 -5.32 -28.37
CA ILE A 28 -20.18 -4.25 -27.84
C ILE A 28 -20.29 -4.17 -26.32
N THR A 29 -21.51 -4.26 -25.78
CA THR A 29 -21.71 -4.21 -24.32
C THR A 29 -21.08 -5.38 -23.59
N VAL A 30 -21.11 -6.59 -24.16
CA VAL A 30 -20.43 -7.77 -23.60
C VAL A 30 -18.92 -7.60 -23.59
N ILE A 31 -18.33 -7.07 -24.68
CA ILE A 31 -16.89 -6.80 -24.74
C ILE A 31 -16.50 -5.75 -23.70
N LEU A 32 -17.22 -4.62 -23.64
CA LEU A 32 -16.93 -3.56 -22.68
C LEU A 32 -17.07 -4.05 -21.23
N ALA A 33 -18.11 -4.83 -20.93
CA ALA A 33 -18.32 -5.41 -19.61
C ALA A 33 -17.17 -6.35 -19.21
N ALA A 34 -16.74 -7.24 -20.11
CA ALA A 34 -15.65 -8.17 -19.86
C ALA A 34 -14.31 -7.45 -19.60
N VAL A 35 -14.02 -6.41 -20.39
CA VAL A 35 -12.80 -5.61 -20.28
C VAL A 35 -12.77 -4.82 -18.97
N ILE A 36 -13.88 -4.18 -18.59
CA ILE A 36 -13.96 -3.46 -17.31
C ILE A 36 -13.86 -4.45 -16.15
N ALA A 37 -14.50 -5.61 -16.23
CA ALA A 37 -14.40 -6.64 -15.20
C ALA A 37 -12.95 -7.11 -14.98
N SER A 38 -12.18 -7.30 -16.06
CA SER A 38 -10.75 -7.66 -15.92
C SER A 38 -9.92 -6.52 -15.33
N PHE A 39 -10.21 -5.27 -15.67
CA PHE A 39 -9.53 -4.13 -15.06
C PHE A 39 -9.87 -3.98 -13.57
N VAL A 40 -11.15 -4.11 -13.19
CA VAL A 40 -11.61 -4.00 -11.81
C VAL A 40 -11.07 -5.15 -10.96
N LEU A 41 -11.08 -6.38 -11.47
CA LEU A 41 -10.50 -7.53 -10.76
C LEU A 41 -8.98 -7.41 -10.62
N GLY A 42 -8.29 -6.88 -11.64
CA GLY A 42 -6.85 -6.60 -11.59
C GLY A 42 -6.45 -5.55 -10.55
N PHE A 43 -7.35 -4.62 -10.20
CA PHE A 43 -7.11 -3.65 -9.11
C PHE A 43 -7.20 -4.27 -7.71
N GLY A 44 -7.95 -5.36 -7.53
CA GLY A 44 -8.08 -6.02 -6.23
C GLY A 44 -6.76 -6.56 -5.69
N ASP A 45 -5.87 -7.00 -6.58
CA ASP A 45 -4.54 -7.52 -6.24
C ASP A 45 -3.52 -6.40 -5.93
N SER A 46 -3.81 -5.16 -6.36
CA SER A 46 -2.92 -4.00 -6.12
C SER A 46 -3.20 -3.29 -4.81
N VAL A 47 -4.33 -3.58 -4.16
CA VAL A 47 -4.67 -3.02 -2.84
C VAL A 47 -4.02 -3.91 -1.79
N GLN A 48 -2.70 -3.81 -1.67
CA GLN A 48 -1.97 -4.43 -0.57
C GLN A 48 -2.44 -3.76 0.73
N GLU A 49 -3.03 -4.53 1.63
CA GLU A 49 -3.51 -4.02 2.91
C GLU A 49 -2.31 -3.55 3.73
N ASN A 50 -2.29 -2.27 4.10
CA ASN A 50 -1.22 -1.76 4.96
C ASN A 50 -1.42 -2.29 6.38
N VAL A 51 -0.33 -2.73 6.99
CA VAL A 51 -0.33 -3.14 8.39
C VAL A 51 -0.56 -1.90 9.25
N GLN A 52 -1.47 -1.99 10.21
CA GLN A 52 -1.70 -0.93 11.19
C GLN A 52 -1.16 -1.36 12.55
N ALA A 53 -0.42 -0.48 13.21
CA ALA A 53 -0.05 -0.62 14.61
C ALA A 53 0.22 0.76 15.21
N GLY A 54 0.03 0.90 16.52
CA GLY A 54 0.44 2.07 17.28
C GLY A 54 1.78 1.83 17.97
N ALA A 55 2.81 2.59 17.60
CA ALA A 55 4.09 2.59 18.28
C ALA A 55 4.42 3.99 18.81
N SER A 56 5.10 4.06 19.96
CA SER A 56 5.57 5.32 20.55
C SER A 56 7.09 5.26 20.73
N ILE A 57 7.76 6.36 20.42
CA ILE A 57 9.21 6.52 20.66
C ILE A 57 9.43 7.63 21.68
N SER A 58 9.86 7.24 22.87
CA SER A 58 10.28 8.13 23.94
C SER A 58 11.79 8.35 23.89
N SER A 59 12.21 9.58 24.17
CA SER A 59 13.61 9.93 24.37
C SER A 59 13.79 10.18 25.86
N ASN A 60 14.68 9.42 26.50
CA ASN A 60 14.91 9.47 27.93
C ASN A 60 15.94 10.55 28.27
N SER A 61 15.92 11.00 29.53
CA SER A 61 16.84 12.03 30.05
C SER A 61 18.30 11.57 30.09
N ASP A 62 18.51 10.25 30.08
CA ASP A 62 19.81 9.60 30.21
C ASP A 62 20.49 9.37 28.85
N GLY A 63 19.98 10.00 27.78
CA GLY A 63 20.53 9.82 26.43
C GLY A 63 20.16 8.48 25.79
N SER A 64 19.16 7.77 26.30
CA SER A 64 18.61 6.55 25.68
C SER A 64 17.26 6.81 25.01
N ALA A 65 16.83 5.92 24.13
CA ALA A 65 15.48 5.94 23.58
C ALA A 65 14.75 4.64 23.92
N THR A 66 13.44 4.72 24.15
CA THR A 66 12.61 3.54 24.37
C THR A 66 11.49 3.55 23.34
N VAL A 67 11.34 2.43 22.64
CA VAL A 67 10.20 2.17 21.76
C VAL A 67 9.20 1.31 22.49
N THR A 68 7.92 1.68 22.45
CA THR A 68 6.84 0.92 23.08
C THR A 68 5.78 0.57 22.06
N TRP A 69 5.34 -0.69 22.07
CA TRP A 69 4.16 -1.11 21.32
C TRP A 69 2.89 -0.70 22.08
N VAL A 70 2.17 0.29 21.56
CA VAL A 70 0.99 0.87 22.23
C VAL A 70 -0.33 0.25 21.77
N SER A 71 -0.43 -0.17 20.51
CA SER A 71 -1.65 -0.77 19.94
C SER A 71 -1.32 -1.80 18.88
N GLU A 72 -1.88 -3.01 19.00
CA GLU A 72 -1.67 -4.15 18.09
C GLU A 72 -2.06 -3.82 16.65
N GLY A 73 -3.24 -3.24 16.48
CA GLY A 73 -3.85 -3.06 15.15
C GLY A 73 -3.99 -4.39 14.41
N THR A 74 -3.38 -4.49 13.23
CA THR A 74 -3.29 -5.71 12.39
C THR A 74 -1.86 -6.25 12.31
N ALA A 75 -0.94 -5.75 13.12
CA ALA A 75 0.45 -6.20 13.14
C ALA A 75 0.63 -7.43 14.02
N ASN A 76 1.40 -8.40 13.54
CA ASN A 76 1.82 -9.58 14.29
C ASN A 76 3.05 -9.25 15.17
N LYS A 77 3.93 -8.36 14.68
CA LYS A 77 5.10 -7.89 15.43
C LYS A 77 5.56 -6.50 14.99
N LEU A 78 6.32 -5.83 15.86
CA LEU A 78 7.05 -4.62 15.51
C LEU A 78 8.53 -4.92 15.35
N ASN A 79 9.15 -4.38 14.31
CA ASN A 79 10.59 -4.36 14.14
C ASN A 79 11.10 -2.94 14.31
N VAL A 80 11.99 -2.76 15.28
CA VAL A 80 12.65 -1.50 15.60
C VAL A 80 14.03 -1.54 14.98
N THR A 81 14.32 -0.60 14.08
CA THR A 81 15.61 -0.49 13.41
C THR A 81 16.15 0.92 13.58
N ILE A 82 17.47 1.01 13.73
CA ILE A 82 18.20 2.27 13.66
C ILE A 82 19.03 2.27 12.38
N SER A 83 19.08 3.41 11.71
CA SER A 83 19.81 3.57 10.45
C SER A 83 21.26 3.06 10.55
N GLY A 84 21.52 1.87 10.01
CA GLY A 84 22.85 1.26 9.91
C GLY A 84 23.30 0.41 11.10
N GLU A 85 22.43 0.15 12.08
CA GLU A 85 22.73 -0.63 13.30
C GLU A 85 21.79 -1.84 13.44
N ASP A 86 21.90 -2.53 14.59
CA ASP A 86 21.08 -3.68 14.94
C ASP A 86 19.56 -3.39 14.95
N SER A 87 18.78 -4.45 14.86
CA SER A 87 17.33 -4.39 14.92
C SER A 87 16.78 -5.28 16.03
N SER A 88 15.78 -4.80 16.75
CA SER A 88 15.04 -5.58 17.76
C SER A 88 13.60 -5.83 17.31
N GLU A 89 13.01 -6.94 17.75
CA GLU A 89 11.62 -7.28 17.50
C GLU A 89 10.82 -7.25 18.80
N ILE A 90 9.64 -6.62 18.76
CA ILE A 90 8.65 -6.65 19.84
C ILE A 90 7.49 -7.53 19.37
N THR A 91 7.21 -8.61 20.11
CA THR A 91 6.20 -9.61 19.75
C THR A 91 4.86 -9.42 20.44
N ASP A 92 4.80 -8.56 21.46
CA ASP A 92 3.61 -8.37 22.29
C ASP A 92 3.31 -6.89 22.54
N VAL A 93 2.01 -6.56 22.58
CA VAL A 93 1.55 -5.21 22.94
C VAL A 93 1.94 -4.89 24.38
N GLY A 94 2.46 -3.68 24.59
CA GLY A 94 3.05 -3.27 25.86
C GLY A 94 4.52 -3.67 26.02
N GLY A 95 5.06 -4.48 25.10
CA GLY A 95 6.49 -4.73 25.00
C GLY A 95 7.26 -3.46 24.66
N THR A 96 8.49 -3.41 25.13
CA THR A 96 9.41 -2.30 24.92
C THR A 96 10.73 -2.78 24.35
N ALA A 97 11.35 -1.95 23.52
CA ALA A 97 12.73 -2.14 23.08
C ALA A 97 13.53 -0.89 23.46
N ASP A 98 14.62 -1.10 24.18
CA ASP A 98 15.51 -0.02 24.60
C ASP A 98 16.68 0.16 23.64
N ILE A 99 16.95 1.43 23.35
CA ILE A 99 17.97 1.89 22.43
C ILE A 99 18.99 2.70 23.23
N SER A 100 20.24 2.24 23.27
CA SER A 100 21.33 2.95 23.94
C SER A 100 22.68 2.49 23.41
N THR A 101 23.77 3.10 23.91
CA THR A 101 25.14 2.71 23.52
C THR A 101 25.59 1.34 24.06
N SER A 102 24.90 0.79 25.08
CA SER A 102 25.20 -0.50 25.71
C SER A 102 23.95 -1.26 26.17
N GLY A 103 22.85 -1.10 25.42
CA GLY A 103 21.55 -1.67 25.75
C GLY A 103 21.40 -3.15 25.40
N PRO A 104 20.39 -3.84 25.97
CA PRO A 104 20.12 -5.25 25.71
C PRO A 104 19.43 -5.52 24.37
N ASP A 105 18.68 -4.55 23.82
CA ASP A 105 17.83 -4.76 22.64
C ASP A 105 18.46 -4.19 21.37
N VAL A 106 18.70 -2.87 21.33
CA VAL A 106 19.35 -2.22 20.20
C VAL A 106 20.51 -1.37 20.71
N SER A 107 21.73 -1.81 20.41
CA SER A 107 22.95 -1.10 20.74
C SER A 107 23.42 -0.24 19.58
N VAL A 108 23.88 0.96 19.90
CA VAL A 108 24.46 1.90 18.92
C VAL A 108 25.95 2.08 19.21
N SER A 109 26.79 2.05 18.17
CA SER A 109 28.25 2.01 18.31
C SER A 109 28.91 3.34 18.72
N SER A 110 28.20 4.46 18.59
CA SER A 110 28.67 5.79 19.00
C SER A 110 27.54 6.68 19.51
N THR A 111 27.89 7.74 20.24
CA THR A 111 26.95 8.80 20.63
C THR A 111 26.65 9.72 19.44
N GLY A 112 25.41 10.20 19.34
CA GLY A 112 24.99 11.12 18.30
C GLY A 112 23.49 11.02 18.00
N THR A 113 23.06 11.72 16.95
CA THR A 113 21.66 11.72 16.54
C THR A 113 21.37 10.55 15.60
N TYR A 114 20.38 9.74 15.95
CA TYR A 114 19.96 8.55 15.21
C TYR A 114 18.48 8.61 14.82
N THR A 115 18.17 8.15 13.61
CA THR A 115 16.79 7.95 13.19
C THR A 115 16.32 6.56 13.61
N VAL A 116 15.36 6.51 14.53
CA VAL A 116 14.67 5.29 14.93
C VAL A 116 13.47 5.09 14.00
N ILE A 117 13.38 3.91 13.39
CA ILE A 117 12.30 3.52 12.49
C ILE A 117 11.61 2.30 13.09
N VAL A 118 10.30 2.39 13.27
CA VAL A 118 9.46 1.28 13.76
C VAL A 118 8.58 0.81 12.61
N LYS A 119 8.75 -0.46 12.23
CA LYS A 119 7.97 -1.13 11.18
C LYS A 119 7.02 -2.12 11.82
N ALA A 120 5.75 -2.02 11.47
CA ALA A 120 4.76 -3.04 11.74
C ALA A 120 4.85 -4.14 10.67
N ILE A 121 4.90 -5.39 11.11
CA ILE A 121 4.97 -6.57 10.25
C ILE A 121 3.67 -7.35 10.42
N GLY A 122 2.94 -7.50 9.32
CA GLY A 122 1.79 -8.38 9.18
C GLY A 122 2.18 -9.65 8.41
N ASP A 123 1.19 -10.42 7.98
CA ASP A 123 1.43 -11.70 7.31
C ASP A 123 2.09 -11.53 5.93
N ASP A 124 1.63 -10.57 5.13
CA ASP A 124 2.10 -10.36 3.74
C ASP A 124 2.57 -8.92 3.47
N SER A 125 2.51 -8.03 4.46
CA SER A 125 2.87 -6.62 4.30
C SER A 125 3.66 -6.09 5.49
N THR A 126 4.41 -5.02 5.24
CA THR A 126 5.15 -4.28 6.27
C THR A 126 4.94 -2.79 6.08
N THR A 127 4.66 -2.06 7.16
CA THR A 127 4.36 -0.63 7.10
C THR A 127 5.17 0.10 8.17
N VAL A 128 5.78 1.24 7.83
CA VAL A 128 6.43 2.11 8.82
C VAL A 128 5.34 2.84 9.60
N VAL A 129 5.26 2.59 10.92
CA VAL A 129 4.20 3.12 11.78
C VAL A 129 4.67 4.30 12.64
N ALA A 130 5.97 4.37 12.91
CA ALA A 130 6.54 5.49 13.62
C ALA A 130 8.01 5.69 13.24
N GLN A 131 8.42 6.95 13.17
CA GLN A 131 9.79 7.34 12.88
C GLN A 131 10.12 8.59 13.70
N LYS A 132 11.27 8.60 14.37
CA LYS A 132 11.70 9.74 15.18
C LYS A 132 13.22 9.81 15.23
N GLU A 133 13.74 11.03 15.16
CA GLU A 133 15.15 11.30 15.46
C GLU A 133 15.33 11.39 16.97
N VAL A 134 16.30 10.64 17.50
CA VAL A 134 16.65 10.64 18.91
C VAL A 134 18.15 10.85 19.05
N ASP A 135 18.52 11.71 19.99
CA ASP A 135 19.91 11.92 20.36
C ASP A 135 20.29 10.88 21.41
N ILE A 136 21.31 10.07 21.09
CA ILE A 136 21.81 9.01 21.95
C ILE A 136 23.14 9.46 22.54
N ASP A 137 23.17 9.59 23.86
CA ASP A 137 24.38 9.88 24.64
C ASP A 137 24.82 8.65 25.44
N ALA A 138 26.05 8.69 25.95
CA ALA A 138 26.68 7.58 26.69
C ALA A 138 26.50 7.69 28.21
#